data_AF-A0A522PSE1-F1
#
_entry.id   AF-A0A522PSE1-F1
#
_cell.length_a   1.000
_cell.length_b   1.000
_cell.length_c   1.000
_cell.angle_alpha   90.00
_cell.angle_beta   90.00
_cell.angle_gamma   90.00
#
_symmetry.space_group_name_H-M   'P 1'
#
loop_
_entity.id
_entity.type
_entity.pdbx_description
1 polymer ?
#
loop_
_entity_poly.entity_id
_entity_poly.type
_entity_poly.pdbx_seq_one_letter_code
_entity_poly.pdbx_strand_id
1 'polypeptide(L)'
;MTCVSCGGTIEAGRRDRAPIEAKYCLKCRAGRRRRAKLKYNWLPQHDAYMRAHYHGGLHQRGRVIRELMRQTGFPRWYVKRQAQRLGLTMHADRRPWTDQELETLDKLLGKLSAATIAKRLKRTETSVVMKIKALGHSRRITEGYTIRDLELCLGEDHHKIEKWIAAGWLRDRFQANGNGHDIHRFSEKEILSFMKARSQEINLGKVDQTWFLDLVLVRGRLLAGSSTHTGAVCDDEN
;
A
#
# COMPACT_ATOMS: atom_id res chain seq x y z
N MET A 1 5.64 15.78 -44.84
CA MET A 1 4.69 14.64 -44.99
C MET A 1 3.27 15.16 -44.97
N THR A 2 2.39 14.64 -45.84
CA THR A 2 0.97 15.04 -45.94
C THR A 2 0.06 13.96 -45.37
N CYS A 3 -1.05 14.39 -44.76
CA CYS A 3 -2.04 13.48 -44.19
C CYS A 3 -2.84 12.78 -45.31
N VAL A 4 -2.84 11.45 -45.34
CA VAL A 4 -3.62 10.64 -46.31
C VAL A 4 -5.13 10.92 -46.25
N SER A 5 -5.63 11.44 -45.13
CA SER A 5 -7.07 11.63 -44.91
C SER A 5 -7.59 13.03 -45.20
N CYS A 6 -6.74 14.07 -45.17
CA CYS A 6 -7.19 15.46 -45.30
C CYS A 6 -6.23 16.35 -46.08
N GLY A 7 -5.16 15.80 -46.65
CA GLY A 7 -4.13 16.53 -47.41
C GLY A 7 -3.24 17.46 -46.58
N GLY A 8 -3.65 17.83 -45.36
CA GLY A 8 -2.91 18.78 -44.52
C GLY A 8 -1.51 18.31 -44.11
N THR A 9 -0.61 19.27 -43.91
CA THR A 9 0.76 19.05 -43.44
C THR A 9 0.76 18.37 -42.07
N ILE A 10 1.50 17.28 -41.94
CA ILE A 10 1.70 16.60 -40.66
C ILE A 10 2.71 17.43 -39.87
N GLU A 11 2.29 17.95 -38.71
CA GLU A 11 3.14 18.73 -37.80
C GLU A 11 4.48 18.03 -37.52
N ALA A 12 5.56 18.81 -37.48
CA ALA A 12 6.88 18.34 -37.07
C ALA A 12 6.82 17.75 -35.66
N GLY A 13 7.66 16.74 -35.39
CA GLY A 13 7.67 16.03 -34.11
C GLY A 13 7.73 16.99 -32.91
N ARG A 14 7.03 16.67 -31.83
CA ARG A 14 7.19 17.44 -30.58
C ARG A 14 8.59 17.23 -30.03
N ARG A 15 9.19 18.30 -29.47
CA ARG A 15 10.42 18.30 -28.67
C ARG A 15 11.65 17.80 -29.45
N ASP A 16 12.01 18.52 -30.52
CA ASP A 16 13.28 18.34 -31.26
C ASP A 16 13.54 16.93 -31.80
N ARG A 17 12.49 16.11 -31.92
CA ARG A 17 12.54 14.79 -32.52
C ARG A 17 12.20 14.88 -33.99
N ALA A 18 12.97 14.16 -34.81
CA ALA A 18 12.67 13.99 -36.23
C ALA A 18 11.19 13.55 -36.41
N PRO A 19 10.49 14.07 -37.43
CA PRO A 19 9.11 13.70 -37.68
C PRO A 19 8.98 12.18 -37.85
N ILE A 20 8.27 11.52 -36.94
CA ILE A 20 7.92 10.10 -37.11
C ILE A 20 7.06 9.99 -38.38
N GLU A 21 7.33 9.02 -39.24
CA GLU A 21 6.52 8.73 -40.42
C GLU A 21 5.08 8.39 -40.02
N ALA A 22 4.22 9.41 -39.99
CA ALA A 22 2.83 9.29 -39.60
C ALA A 22 1.94 9.33 -40.85
N LYS A 23 1.08 8.32 -41.03
CA LYS A 23 0.12 8.28 -42.16
C LYS A 23 -0.99 9.35 -42.06
N TYR A 24 -1.24 9.89 -40.86
CA TYR A 24 -2.35 10.81 -40.58
C TYR A 24 -1.93 11.94 -39.64
N CYS A 25 -2.47 13.16 -39.85
CA CYS A 25 -2.31 14.27 -38.92
C CYS A 25 -3.01 14.00 -37.58
N LEU A 26 -2.68 14.79 -36.54
CA LEU A 26 -3.25 14.64 -35.19
C LEU A 26 -4.78 14.69 -35.18
N LYS A 27 -5.39 15.60 -35.95
CA LYS A 27 -6.85 15.75 -36.06
C LYS A 27 -7.50 14.49 -36.66
N CYS A 28 -6.98 14.00 -37.78
CA CYS A 28 -7.52 12.80 -38.44
C CYS A 28 -7.27 11.53 -37.62
N ARG A 29 -6.12 11.43 -36.93
CA ARG A 29 -5.81 10.35 -36.01
C ARG A 29 -6.76 10.35 -34.80
N ALA A 30 -7.02 11.52 -34.21
CA ALA A 30 -7.98 11.67 -33.12
C ALA A 30 -9.41 11.37 -33.58
N GLY A 31 -9.82 11.83 -34.76
CA GLY A 31 -11.13 11.55 -35.36
C GLY A 31 -11.37 10.06 -35.58
N ARG A 32 -10.38 9.32 -36.11
CA ARG A 32 -10.46 7.86 -36.24
C ARG A 32 -10.53 7.14 -34.91
N ARG A 33 -9.75 7.58 -33.91
CA ARG A 33 -9.85 7.04 -32.54
C ARG A 33 -11.24 7.24 -31.94
N ARG A 34 -11.88 8.38 -32.19
CA ARG A 34 -13.25 8.67 -31.73
C ARG A 34 -14.33 7.87 -32.48
N ARG A 35 -14.11 7.54 -33.76
CA ARG A 35 -15.02 6.75 -34.60
C ARG A 35 -14.85 5.24 -34.47
N ALA A 36 -13.89 4.76 -33.67
CA ALA A 36 -13.76 3.34 -33.40
C ALA A 36 -15.06 2.81 -32.78
N LYS A 37 -15.63 1.74 -33.37
CA LYS A 37 -16.84 1.11 -32.83
C LYS A 37 -16.62 0.77 -31.35
N LEU A 38 -17.59 1.13 -30.51
CA LEU A 38 -17.55 0.75 -29.09
C LEU A 38 -17.45 -0.78 -29.00
N LYS A 39 -16.40 -1.27 -28.32
CA LYS A 39 -16.13 -2.72 -28.20
C LYS A 39 -17.29 -3.49 -27.56
N TYR A 40 -18.10 -2.83 -26.74
CA TYR A 40 -19.22 -3.44 -26.01
C TYR A 40 -20.48 -2.59 -26.23
N ASN A 41 -21.52 -3.21 -26.78
CA ASN A 41 -22.81 -2.55 -27.01
C ASN A 41 -23.76 -2.79 -25.82
N TRP A 42 -23.87 -1.81 -24.92
CA TRP A 42 -24.70 -1.94 -23.73
C TRP A 42 -26.13 -1.46 -23.99
N LEU A 43 -27.08 -2.40 -24.03
CA LEU A 43 -28.50 -2.12 -24.28
C LEU A 43 -29.25 -1.59 -23.04
N PRO A 44 -30.29 -0.76 -23.22
CA PRO A 44 -31.12 -0.23 -22.10
C PRO A 44 -31.77 -1.30 -21.23
N GLN A 45 -32.10 -2.46 -21.80
CA GLN A 45 -32.66 -3.60 -21.04
C GLN A 45 -31.72 -4.10 -19.93
N HIS A 46 -30.40 -4.02 -20.15
CA HIS A 46 -29.41 -4.42 -19.15
C HIS A 46 -29.32 -3.40 -18.01
N ASP A 47 -29.50 -2.11 -18.30
CA ASP A 47 -29.63 -1.07 -17.27
C ASP A 47 -30.87 -1.29 -16.40
N ALA A 48 -32.01 -1.60 -17.02
CA ALA A 48 -33.26 -1.89 -16.32
C ALA A 48 -33.11 -3.11 -15.40
N TYR A 49 -32.57 -4.22 -15.92
CA TYR A 49 -32.29 -5.42 -15.14
C TYR A 49 -31.34 -5.12 -13.98
N MET A 50 -30.27 -4.36 -14.22
CA MET A 50 -29.32 -4.01 -13.18
C MET A 50 -29.96 -3.14 -12.10
N ARG A 51 -30.76 -2.12 -12.43
CA ARG A 51 -31.47 -1.31 -11.42
C ARG A 51 -32.46 -2.14 -10.59
N ALA A 52 -33.18 -3.07 -11.22
CA ALA A 52 -34.17 -3.90 -10.55
C ALA A 52 -33.52 -4.90 -9.57
N HIS A 53 -32.42 -5.54 -9.97
CA HIS A 53 -31.89 -6.69 -9.23
C HIS A 53 -30.60 -6.42 -8.45
N TYR A 54 -29.88 -5.33 -8.74
CA TYR A 54 -28.61 -4.97 -8.08
C TYR A 54 -28.85 -4.28 -6.74
N HIS A 55 -29.51 -4.98 -5.82
CA HIS A 55 -29.76 -4.53 -4.44
C HIS A 55 -29.30 -5.60 -3.44
N GLY A 56 -29.34 -5.26 -2.16
CA GLY A 56 -28.95 -6.16 -1.07
C GLY A 56 -27.44 -6.42 -0.96
N GLY A 57 -27.10 -7.55 -0.34
CA GLY A 57 -25.73 -7.94 0.00
C GLY A 57 -24.85 -8.38 -1.17
N LEU A 58 -23.58 -8.67 -0.87
CA LEU A 58 -22.55 -9.08 -1.83
C LEU A 58 -22.97 -10.29 -2.70
N HIS A 59 -23.69 -11.26 -2.11
CA HIS A 59 -24.14 -12.44 -2.82
C HIS A 59 -25.14 -12.12 -3.95
N GLN A 60 -26.16 -11.31 -3.66
CA GLN A 60 -27.18 -10.92 -4.65
C GLN A 60 -26.55 -10.12 -5.80
N ARG A 61 -25.74 -9.11 -5.48
CA ARG A 61 -24.98 -8.34 -6.49
C ARG A 61 -24.07 -9.23 -7.32
N GLY A 62 -23.44 -10.22 -6.70
CA GLY A 62 -22.63 -11.23 -7.36
C GLY A 62 -23.41 -12.09 -8.35
N ARG A 63 -24.66 -12.47 -8.03
CA ARG A 63 -25.57 -13.18 -8.94
C ARG A 63 -25.93 -12.33 -10.16
N VAL A 64 -26.34 -11.09 -9.95
CA VAL A 64 -26.70 -10.15 -11.04
C VAL A 64 -25.55 -9.95 -12.02
N ILE A 65 -24.32 -9.80 -11.51
CA ILE A 65 -23.14 -9.67 -12.37
C ILE A 65 -22.94 -10.95 -13.19
N ARG A 66 -23.05 -12.14 -12.59
CA ARG A 66 -22.90 -13.41 -13.32
C ARG A 66 -23.96 -13.58 -14.40
N GLU A 67 -25.20 -13.22 -14.11
CA GLU A 67 -26.30 -13.32 -15.06
C GLU A 67 -26.12 -12.38 -16.25
N LEU A 68 -25.77 -11.12 -16.00
CA LEU A 68 -25.46 -10.17 -17.08
C LEU A 68 -24.25 -10.58 -17.91
N MET A 69 -23.22 -11.20 -17.30
CA MET A 69 -22.12 -11.77 -18.06
C MET A 69 -22.59 -12.89 -18.99
N ARG A 70 -23.51 -13.76 -18.52
CA ARG A 70 -24.05 -14.87 -19.33
C ARG A 70 -24.92 -14.36 -20.49
N GLN A 71 -25.76 -13.35 -20.24
CA GLN A 71 -26.65 -12.79 -21.25
C GLN A 71 -25.92 -11.97 -22.32
N THR A 72 -24.87 -11.25 -21.94
CA THR A 72 -24.18 -10.29 -22.83
C THR A 72 -22.87 -10.79 -23.42
N GLY A 73 -22.25 -11.81 -22.82
CA GLY A 73 -20.87 -12.21 -23.10
C GLY A 73 -19.82 -11.17 -22.67
N PHE A 74 -20.22 -10.13 -21.93
CA PHE A 74 -19.29 -9.08 -21.52
C PHE A 74 -18.43 -9.50 -20.34
N PRO A 75 -17.16 -9.03 -20.29
CA PRO A 75 -16.28 -9.35 -19.18
C PRO A 75 -16.76 -8.72 -17.87
N ARG A 76 -16.51 -9.40 -16.74
CA ARG A 76 -16.95 -9.02 -15.39
C ARG A 76 -16.67 -7.56 -15.02
N TRP A 77 -15.50 -7.04 -15.40
CA TRP A 77 -15.10 -5.66 -15.10
C TRP A 77 -16.00 -4.64 -15.81
N TYR A 78 -16.48 -4.95 -17.02
CA TYR A 78 -17.32 -4.05 -17.80
C TYR A 78 -18.71 -3.94 -17.19
N VAL A 79 -19.30 -5.08 -16.80
CA VAL A 79 -20.58 -5.11 -16.07
C VAL A 79 -20.49 -4.35 -14.74
N LYS A 80 -19.40 -4.55 -13.98
CA LYS A 80 -19.15 -3.77 -12.75
C LYS A 80 -19.06 -2.27 -13.01
N ARG A 81 -18.42 -1.86 -14.11
CA ARG A 81 -18.31 -0.46 -14.51
C ARG A 81 -19.68 0.15 -14.84
N GLN A 82 -20.60 -0.61 -15.42
CA GLN A 82 -21.97 -0.13 -15.65
C GLN A 82 -22.73 0.05 -14.33
N ALA A 83 -22.57 -0.87 -13.37
CA ALA A 83 -23.15 -0.69 -12.03
C ALA A 83 -22.64 0.57 -11.34
N GLN A 84 -21.34 0.88 -11.50
CA GLN A 84 -20.75 2.13 -11.02
C GLN A 84 -21.31 3.36 -11.75
N ARG A 85 -21.46 3.29 -13.09
CA ARG A 85 -22.05 4.36 -13.90
C ARG A 85 -23.49 4.67 -13.48
N LEU A 86 -24.24 3.65 -13.09
CA LEU A 86 -25.61 3.77 -12.60
C LEU A 86 -25.71 4.20 -11.11
N GLY A 87 -24.58 4.38 -10.42
CA GLY A 87 -24.57 4.74 -9.00
C GLY A 87 -25.06 3.64 -8.06
N LEU A 88 -25.15 2.40 -8.53
CA LEU A 88 -25.69 1.27 -7.76
C LEU A 88 -24.64 0.62 -6.83
N THR A 89 -23.37 0.97 -7.01
CA THR A 89 -22.29 0.49 -6.14
C THR A 89 -22.26 1.26 -4.83
N MET A 90 -21.99 0.55 -3.73
CA MET A 90 -21.62 1.22 -2.48
C MET A 90 -20.45 2.16 -2.74
N HIS A 91 -20.65 3.44 -2.46
CA HIS A 91 -19.56 4.38 -2.41
C HIS A 91 -18.68 4.00 -1.23
N ALA A 92 -17.37 3.88 -1.47
CA ALA A 92 -16.42 3.87 -0.36
C ALA A 92 -16.67 5.15 0.44
N ASP A 93 -16.73 5.05 1.77
CA ASP A 93 -16.81 6.22 2.63
C ASP A 93 -15.55 7.07 2.39
N ARG A 94 -15.71 8.13 1.60
CA ARG A 94 -14.63 9.07 1.23
C ARG A 94 -14.53 10.18 2.26
N ARG A 95 -14.71 9.84 3.55
CA ARG A 95 -14.53 10.79 4.65
C ARG A 95 -13.17 11.49 4.49
N PRO A 96 -13.14 12.81 4.25
CA PRO A 96 -11.89 13.54 4.09
C PRO A 96 -11.09 13.49 5.38
N TRP A 97 -9.75 13.43 5.29
CA TRP A 97 -8.89 13.48 6.47
C TRP A 97 -8.89 14.88 7.04
N THR A 98 -9.18 15.02 8.34
CA THR A 98 -9.06 16.31 9.03
C THR A 98 -7.64 16.53 9.54
N ASP A 99 -7.27 17.78 9.79
CA ASP A 99 -5.94 18.12 10.32
C ASP A 99 -5.70 17.52 11.71
N GLN A 100 -6.75 17.43 12.53
CA GLN A 100 -6.69 16.75 13.84
C GLN A 100 -6.43 15.24 13.71
N GLU A 101 -7.05 14.58 12.72
CA GLU A 101 -6.78 13.16 12.44
C GLU A 101 -5.36 12.95 11.93
N LEU A 102 -4.83 13.89 11.15
CA LEU A 102 -3.45 13.88 10.66
C LEU A 102 -2.44 14.06 11.80
N GLU A 103 -2.67 15.03 12.69
CA GLU A 103 -1.80 15.26 13.85
C GLU A 103 -1.82 14.06 14.81
N THR A 104 -3.01 13.48 15.03
CA THR A 104 -3.14 12.26 15.83
C THR A 104 -2.45 11.08 15.15
N LEU A 105 -2.55 10.95 13.82
CA LEU A 105 -1.84 9.94 13.06
C LEU A 105 -0.33 10.08 13.25
N ASP A 106 0.22 11.29 13.12
CA ASP A 106 1.65 11.57 13.29
C ASP A 106 2.15 11.27 14.71
N LYS A 107 1.40 11.65 15.74
CA LYS A 107 1.75 11.36 17.15
C LYS A 107 1.77 9.86 17.48
N LEU A 108 0.94 9.07 16.80
CA LEU A 108 0.77 7.63 17.02
C LEU A 108 1.60 6.78 16.05
N LEU A 109 2.06 7.36 14.94
CA LEU A 109 2.96 6.72 13.99
C LEU A 109 4.24 6.27 14.71
N GLY A 110 4.56 4.99 14.56
CA GLY A 110 5.72 4.35 15.22
C GLY A 110 5.47 3.83 16.64
N LYS A 111 4.35 4.19 17.28
CA LYS A 111 4.03 3.73 18.64
C LYS A 111 2.98 2.62 18.67
N LEU A 112 2.02 2.63 17.75
CA LEU A 112 0.85 1.74 17.78
C LEU A 112 0.52 1.19 16.40
N SER A 113 0.11 -0.08 16.31
CA SER A 113 -0.29 -0.73 15.06
C SER A 113 -1.36 0.03 14.27
N ALA A 114 -1.35 -0.10 12.94
CA ALA A 114 -2.32 0.53 12.06
C ALA A 114 -3.77 0.16 12.43
N ALA A 115 -4.01 -1.10 12.84
CA ALA A 115 -5.30 -1.54 13.37
C ALA A 115 -5.73 -0.79 14.65
N THR A 116 -4.79 -0.49 15.55
CA THR A 116 -5.08 0.25 16.79
C THR A 116 -5.33 1.73 16.51
N ILE A 117 -4.54 2.33 15.62
CA ILE A 117 -4.74 3.69 15.15
C ILE A 117 -6.11 3.82 14.48
N ALA A 118 -6.49 2.85 13.65
CA ALA A 118 -7.78 2.80 12.98
C ALA A 118 -8.96 2.80 13.98
N LYS A 119 -8.86 2.00 15.05
CA LYS A 119 -9.85 2.00 16.14
C LYS A 119 -9.94 3.37 16.83
N ARG A 120 -8.80 4.01 17.12
CA ARG A 120 -8.76 5.34 17.77
C ARG A 120 -9.32 6.45 16.89
N LEU A 121 -9.00 6.43 15.59
CA LEU A 121 -9.48 7.40 14.61
C LEU A 121 -10.91 7.09 14.11
N LYS A 122 -11.52 5.98 14.56
CA LYS A 122 -12.81 5.47 14.06
C LYS A 122 -12.83 5.39 12.52
N ARG A 123 -11.73 4.92 11.93
CA ARG A 123 -11.56 4.71 10.49
C ARG A 123 -11.25 3.26 10.18
N THR A 124 -11.37 2.85 8.93
CA THR A 124 -10.93 1.52 8.49
C THR A 124 -9.40 1.44 8.47
N GLU A 125 -8.86 0.28 8.81
CA GLU A 125 -7.42 0.02 8.77
C GLU A 125 -6.83 0.31 7.39
N THR A 126 -7.52 -0.10 6.33
CA THR A 126 -7.11 0.19 4.96
C THR A 126 -7.00 1.69 4.69
N SER A 127 -7.92 2.52 5.21
CA SER A 127 -7.88 3.98 5.04
C SER A 127 -6.64 4.58 5.69
N VAL A 128 -6.32 4.13 6.92
CA VAL A 128 -5.12 4.55 7.66
C VAL A 128 -3.86 4.13 6.89
N VAL A 129 -3.75 2.87 6.48
CA VAL A 129 -2.58 2.37 5.73
C VAL A 129 -2.37 3.12 4.41
N MET A 130 -3.44 3.42 3.68
CA MET A 130 -3.34 4.19 2.44
C MET A 130 -2.92 5.64 2.70
N LYS A 131 -3.38 6.24 3.81
CA LYS A 131 -2.96 7.60 4.17
C LYS A 131 -1.50 7.65 4.59
N ILE A 132 -1.02 6.70 5.39
CA ILE A 132 0.39 6.56 5.77
C ILE A 132 1.27 6.47 4.51
N LYS A 133 0.88 5.63 3.54
CA LYS A 133 1.57 5.56 2.24
C LYS A 133 1.57 6.88 1.48
N ALA A 134 0.43 7.58 1.45
CA ALA A 134 0.30 8.85 0.74
C ALA A 134 1.18 9.95 1.37
N LEU A 135 1.44 9.88 2.68
CA LEU A 135 2.35 10.77 3.39
C LEU A 135 3.84 10.39 3.22
N GLY A 136 4.15 9.34 2.45
CA GLY A 136 5.53 8.89 2.22
C GLY A 136 6.15 8.16 3.41
N HIS A 137 5.41 7.96 4.49
CA HIS A 137 5.88 7.15 5.61
C HIS A 137 5.88 5.68 5.18
N SER A 138 7.03 5.03 5.38
CA SER A 138 7.15 3.60 5.09
C SER A 138 6.24 2.80 6.02
N ARG A 139 5.51 1.82 5.46
CA ARG A 139 4.78 0.78 6.22
C ARG A 139 5.64 0.08 7.29
N ARG A 140 6.97 0.20 7.18
CA ARG A 140 7.99 -0.39 8.05
C ARG A 140 7.94 0.08 9.50
N ILE A 141 7.19 1.14 9.80
CA ILE A 141 7.17 1.77 11.12
C ILE A 141 6.23 1.06 12.12
N THR A 142 5.46 0.02 11.74
CA THR A 142 4.43 -0.47 12.67
C THR A 142 4.06 -1.94 12.66
N GLU A 143 4.53 -2.74 11.72
CA GLU A 143 4.33 -4.21 11.75
C GLU A 143 5.61 -4.98 12.06
N GLY A 144 6.65 -4.29 12.55
CA GLY A 144 7.98 -4.87 12.70
C GLY A 144 8.68 -5.07 11.35
N TYR A 145 9.99 -5.23 11.42
CA TYR A 145 10.82 -5.57 10.28
C TYR A 145 10.54 -7.01 9.89
N THR A 146 10.30 -7.25 8.61
CA THR A 146 10.33 -8.61 8.06
C THR A 146 11.79 -9.07 7.92
N ILE A 147 12.01 -10.37 7.70
CA ILE A 147 13.35 -10.89 7.35
C ILE A 147 13.91 -10.14 6.14
N ARG A 148 13.09 -9.89 5.12
CA ARG A 148 13.51 -9.17 3.91
C ARG A 148 13.88 -7.71 4.19
N ASP A 149 13.17 -7.04 5.10
CA ASP A 149 13.56 -5.70 5.53
C ASP A 149 14.90 -5.74 6.27
N LEU A 150 15.14 -6.76 7.10
CA LEU A 150 16.44 -6.95 7.77
C LEU A 150 17.57 -7.27 6.80
N GLU A 151 17.33 -8.04 5.73
CA GLU A 151 18.34 -8.27 4.69
C GLU A 151 18.77 -6.95 4.03
N LEU A 152 17.79 -6.12 3.68
CA LEU A 152 18.05 -4.81 3.05
C LEU A 152 18.74 -3.85 4.00
N CYS A 153 18.34 -3.82 5.27
CA CYS A 153 18.85 -2.90 6.27
C CYS A 153 20.23 -3.32 6.81
N LEU A 154 20.43 -4.60 7.11
CA LEU A 154 21.68 -5.12 7.65
C LEU A 154 22.70 -5.48 6.55
N GLY A 155 22.25 -5.67 5.31
CA GLY A 155 23.09 -6.13 4.21
C GLY A 155 23.56 -7.59 4.40
N GLU A 156 22.80 -8.38 5.15
CA GLU A 156 23.08 -9.77 5.49
C GLU A 156 22.03 -10.70 4.87
N ASP A 157 22.40 -11.96 4.64
CA ASP A 157 21.54 -12.94 3.97
C ASP A 157 20.44 -13.50 4.89
N HIS A 158 19.23 -13.77 4.37
CA HIS A 158 18.12 -14.34 5.15
C HIS A 158 18.47 -15.64 5.86
N HIS A 159 19.34 -16.50 5.32
CA HIS A 159 19.75 -17.72 6.03
C HIS A 159 20.55 -17.42 7.29
N LYS A 160 21.32 -16.32 7.29
CA LYS A 160 22.04 -15.86 8.49
C LYS A 160 21.07 -15.30 9.52
N ILE A 161 20.06 -14.56 9.07
CA ILE A 161 18.99 -14.03 9.92
C ILE A 161 18.15 -15.17 10.51
N GLU A 162 17.81 -16.20 9.73
CA GLU A 162 17.13 -17.42 10.19
C GLU A 162 17.94 -18.16 11.26
N LYS A 163 19.28 -18.24 11.11
CA LYS A 163 20.16 -18.79 12.16
C LYS A 163 20.08 -17.99 13.46
N TRP A 164 20.02 -16.66 13.39
CA TRP A 164 19.88 -15.82 14.59
C TRP A 164 18.52 -16.02 15.29
N ILE A 165 17.47 -16.28 14.52
CA ILE A 165 16.14 -16.62 15.05
C ILE A 165 16.19 -18.01 15.71
N ALA A 166 16.77 -19.00 15.05
CA ALA A 166 16.90 -20.37 15.57
C ALA A 166 17.78 -20.43 16.83
N ALA A 167 18.81 -19.58 16.91
CA ALA A 167 19.65 -19.43 18.10
C ALA A 167 18.97 -18.62 19.24
N GLY A 168 17.77 -18.08 19.00
CA GLY A 168 17.00 -17.29 19.97
C GLY A 168 17.57 -15.89 20.23
N TRP A 169 18.51 -15.42 19.41
CA TRP A 169 19.14 -14.11 19.55
C TRP A 169 18.24 -12.99 19.05
N LEU A 170 17.46 -13.28 18.01
CA LEU A 170 16.45 -12.38 17.48
C LEU A 170 15.06 -12.99 17.70
N ARG A 171 14.32 -12.46 18.68
CA ARG A 171 13.02 -12.99 19.07
C ARG A 171 11.93 -12.44 18.16
N ASP A 172 11.21 -13.34 17.50
CA ASP A 172 9.98 -13.02 16.78
C ASP A 172 8.80 -13.08 17.74
N ARG A 173 8.14 -11.93 17.96
CA ARG A 173 6.97 -11.83 18.85
C ARG A 173 5.63 -11.96 18.13
N PHE A 174 5.62 -11.94 16.79
CA PHE A 174 4.40 -11.90 16.00
C PHE A 174 4.53 -12.82 14.79
N GLN A 175 4.15 -14.08 14.97
CA GLN A 175 3.95 -14.99 13.84
C GLN A 175 2.69 -14.57 13.08
N ALA A 176 2.87 -13.95 11.92
CA ALA A 176 1.76 -13.65 11.02
C ALA A 176 1.38 -14.90 10.20
N ASN A 177 0.09 -15.05 9.88
CA ASN A 177 -0.39 -16.07 8.94
C ASN A 177 -0.01 -15.67 7.50
N GLY A 178 1.25 -15.90 7.12
CA GLY A 178 1.82 -15.63 5.79
C GLY A 178 2.74 -16.75 5.32
N ASN A 179 3.21 -16.69 4.07
CA ASN A 179 4.14 -17.69 3.53
C ASN A 179 5.58 -17.39 3.97
N GLY A 180 6.30 -18.41 4.47
CA GLY A 180 7.76 -18.47 4.64
C GLY A 180 8.41 -17.26 5.32
N HIS A 181 8.90 -16.31 4.53
CA HIS A 181 9.71 -15.18 5.00
C HIS A 181 8.91 -14.00 5.59
N ASP A 182 7.59 -13.92 5.35
CA ASP A 182 6.70 -12.88 5.89
C ASP A 182 6.09 -13.27 7.25
N ILE A 183 6.43 -14.46 7.76
CA ILE A 183 5.92 -14.99 9.03
C ILE A 183 6.53 -14.23 10.21
N HIS A 184 7.81 -13.87 10.12
CA HIS A 184 8.58 -13.30 11.23
C HIS A 184 8.56 -11.77 11.24
N ARG A 185 8.21 -11.18 12.38
CA ARG A 185 8.15 -9.73 12.56
C ARG A 185 8.94 -9.28 13.78
N PHE A 186 9.95 -8.44 13.54
CA PHE A 186 10.88 -7.96 14.56
C PHE A 186 10.60 -6.51 14.98
N SER A 187 10.49 -6.26 16.27
CA SER A 187 10.42 -4.90 16.79
C SER A 187 11.79 -4.24 16.81
N GLU A 188 11.83 -2.90 16.73
CA GLU A 188 13.08 -2.14 16.85
C GLU A 188 13.79 -2.38 18.17
N LYS A 189 13.04 -2.61 19.26
CA LYS A 189 13.61 -2.94 20.56
C LYS A 189 14.38 -4.26 20.52
N GLU A 190 13.85 -5.27 19.85
CA GLU A 190 14.53 -6.56 19.68
C GLU A 190 15.78 -6.42 18.82
N ILE A 191 15.67 -5.72 17.68
CA ILE A 191 16.81 -5.47 16.79
C ILE A 191 17.90 -4.71 17.54
N LEU A 192 17.56 -3.65 18.28
CA LEU A 192 18.50 -2.90 19.10
C LEU A 192 19.12 -3.75 20.22
N SER A 193 18.34 -4.61 20.88
CA SER A 193 18.86 -5.51 21.91
C SER A 193 19.85 -6.53 21.33
N PHE A 194 19.54 -7.05 20.13
CA PHE A 194 20.42 -7.93 19.37
C PHE A 194 21.71 -7.22 18.96
N MET A 195 21.61 -6.03 18.36
CA MET A 195 22.78 -5.24 17.93
C MET A 195 23.69 -4.87 19.11
N LYS A 196 23.13 -4.57 20.29
CA LYS A 196 23.90 -4.30 21.50
C LYS A 196 24.60 -5.54 22.05
N ALA A 197 23.91 -6.68 22.07
CA ALA A 197 24.46 -7.91 22.62
C ALA A 197 25.45 -8.62 21.69
N ARG A 198 25.31 -8.44 20.38
CA ARG A 198 26.03 -9.21 19.35
C ARG A 198 26.50 -8.34 18.18
N SER A 199 27.11 -7.20 18.48
CA SER A 199 27.62 -6.25 17.47
C SER A 199 28.65 -6.87 16.51
N GLN A 200 29.38 -7.90 16.94
CA GLN A 200 30.40 -8.59 16.15
C GLN A 200 29.84 -9.45 15.00
N GLU A 201 28.58 -9.88 15.09
CA GLU A 201 27.94 -10.73 14.07
C GLU A 201 27.47 -9.93 12.84
N ILE A 202 27.42 -8.60 12.97
CA ILE A 202 26.88 -7.68 11.99
C ILE A 202 28.02 -6.99 11.25
N ASN A 203 28.06 -7.14 9.92
CA ASN A 203 29.00 -6.40 9.12
C ASN A 203 28.52 -4.96 8.89
N LEU A 204 28.96 -4.03 9.75
CA LEU A 204 28.62 -2.60 9.67
C LEU A 204 28.98 -1.94 8.32
N GLY A 205 29.90 -2.52 7.54
CA GLY A 205 30.24 -2.03 6.21
C GLY A 205 29.17 -2.31 5.14
N LYS A 206 28.27 -3.27 5.38
CA LYS A 206 27.17 -3.63 4.47
C LYS A 206 25.81 -3.06 4.89
N VAL A 207 25.72 -2.57 6.12
CA VAL A 207 24.49 -2.00 6.69
C VAL A 207 24.13 -0.70 5.96
N ASP A 208 22.83 -0.47 5.77
CA ASP A 208 22.33 0.85 5.38
C ASP A 208 22.67 1.87 6.49
N GLN A 209 23.67 2.70 6.21
CA GLN A 209 24.23 3.65 7.16
C GLN A 209 23.18 4.65 7.65
N THR A 210 22.25 5.07 6.77
CA THR A 210 21.21 6.04 7.11
C THR A 210 20.18 5.44 8.06
N TRP A 211 19.78 4.20 7.78
CA TRP A 211 18.89 3.43 8.66
C TRP A 211 19.54 3.13 10.01
N PHE A 212 20.82 2.73 10.01
CA PHE A 212 21.54 2.42 11.24
C PHE A 212 21.64 3.64 12.17
N LEU A 213 21.98 4.80 11.61
CA LEU A 213 22.07 6.04 12.38
C LEU A 213 20.70 6.46 12.92
N ASP A 214 19.62 6.36 12.14
CA ASP A 214 18.25 6.63 12.63
C ASP A 214 17.87 5.70 13.80
N LEU A 215 18.10 4.39 13.62
CA LEU A 215 17.76 3.37 14.60
C LEU A 215 18.54 3.56 15.92
N VAL A 216 19.84 3.84 15.85
CA VAL A 216 20.71 3.96 17.03
C VAL A 216 20.62 5.34 17.68
N LEU A 217 20.66 6.44 16.91
CA LEU A 217 20.78 7.80 17.45
C LEU A 217 19.45 8.45 17.81
N VAL A 218 18.40 8.23 17.01
CA VAL A 218 17.07 8.83 17.22
C VAL A 218 16.25 7.95 18.16
N ARG A 219 16.21 6.65 17.90
CA ARG A 219 15.30 5.73 18.63
C ARG A 219 15.95 5.01 19.81
N GLY A 220 17.28 4.84 19.80
CA GLY A 220 18.03 4.34 20.95
C GLY A 220 17.87 5.20 22.20
N ARG A 221 17.74 6.52 22.05
CA ARG A 221 17.47 7.47 23.15
C ARG A 221 16.03 7.40 23.67
N LEU A 222 15.06 7.29 22.76
CA LEU A 222 13.64 7.21 23.12
C LEU A 222 13.30 5.95 23.91
N LEU A 223 13.94 4.81 23.59
CA LEU A 223 13.73 3.56 24.32
C LEU A 223 14.45 3.54 25.68
N ALA A 224 15.62 4.18 25.80
CA ALA A 224 16.36 4.28 27.07
C ALA A 224 15.64 5.18 28.10
N GLY A 225 14.93 6.22 27.66
CA GLY A 225 14.14 7.09 28.53
C GLY A 225 12.85 6.47 29.07
N SER A 226 12.44 5.29 28.58
CA SER A 226 11.21 4.61 29.01
C SER A 226 11.42 3.62 30.17
N SER A 227 12.67 3.37 30.56
CA SER A 227 13.05 2.38 31.60
C SER A 227 13.33 2.97 32.98
N THR A 228 13.14 4.27 33.21
CA THR A 228 13.32 4.90 34.52
C THR A 228 11.98 5.35 35.11
N HIS A 229 11.15 4.39 35.53
CA HIS A 229 10.17 4.60 36.60
C HIS A 229 9.85 3.25 37.23
N THR A 230 10.78 2.77 38.04
CA THR A 230 10.45 1.86 39.15
C THR A 230 11.19 2.47 40.33
N GLY A 231 10.49 3.38 41.02
CA GLY A 231 11.01 3.99 42.23
C GLY A 231 11.24 2.88 43.24
N ALA A 232 12.48 2.75 43.67
CA ALA A 232 12.80 2.15 44.95
C ALA A 232 12.13 3.02 46.02
N VAL A 233 11.08 2.51 46.64
CA VAL A 233 10.69 2.95 47.98
C VAL A 233 11.60 2.17 48.92
N CYS A 234 12.62 2.86 49.41
CA CYS A 234 13.29 2.48 50.64
C CYS A 234 12.31 2.84 51.76
N ASP A 235 11.70 1.85 52.40
CA ASP A 235 11.13 2.01 53.72
C ASP A 235 12.24 1.69 54.72
N ASP A 236 12.83 2.75 55.27
CA ASP A 236 13.66 2.73 56.47
C ASP A 236 12.77 2.47 57.70
N GLU A 237 13.38 1.77 58.66
CA GLU A 237 12.87 1.28 59.93
C GLU A 237 12.24 2.37 60.82
N ASN A 238 11.15 2.03 61.53
CA ASN A 238 11.11 1.88 63.00
C ASN A 238 9.69 1.49 63.48
#